data_AF-A0A961E7Z1-F1
#
_entry.id   AF-A0A961E7Z1-F1
#
_cell.length_a   1.000
_cell.length_b   1.000
_cell.length_c   1.000
_cell.angle_alpha   90.00
_cell.angle_beta   90.00
_cell.angle_gamma   90.00
#
_symmetry.space_group_name_H-M   'P 1'
#
loop_
_entity.id
_entity.type
_entity.pdbx_description
1 polymer ?
#
loop_
_entity_poly.entity_id
_entity_poly.type
_entity_poly.pdbx_seq_one_letter_code
_entity_poly.pdbx_strand_id
1 'polypeptide(L)'
;LGWLLGTGVPLVGMVIVAIFSLADPTSATKTSLAITMLVLSSGALVVGGFVAVLGARAVAEPIGGLRRAIRDLGEGDLTTRVEVSDGSVLGLLQAGFNDMAEGLTERERLRDLYGRQVGEEVAEGSLERGSELGGTQRDVAVLFVDVVGSTQVAATRPATEVVDLLNRVFGVVIDEVLAHGGWVNKFQGDA
;
A
#
# COMPACT_ATOMS: atom_id res chain seq x y z
N LEU A 1 5.34 10.38 29.89
CA LEU A 1 6.56 10.98 30.50
C LEU A 1 6.71 12.47 30.19
N GLY A 2 6.51 12.92 28.95
CA GLY A 2 6.68 14.33 28.56
C GLY A 2 5.84 15.34 29.35
N TRP A 3 4.61 14.99 29.72
CA TRP A 3 3.74 15.84 30.55
C TRP A 3 4.31 16.08 31.96
N LEU A 4 4.82 15.03 32.62
CA LEU A 4 5.43 15.15 33.94
C LEU A 4 6.70 16.02 33.94
N LEU A 5 7.51 15.92 32.89
CA LEU A 5 8.74 16.70 32.73
C LEU A 5 8.48 18.17 32.37
N GLY A 6 7.49 18.44 31.50
CA GLY A 6 7.21 19.80 31.02
C GLY A 6 6.40 20.66 31.99
N THR A 7 5.42 20.08 32.68
CA THR A 7 4.49 20.82 33.55
C THR A 7 4.49 20.34 34.99
N GLY A 8 4.70 19.05 35.24
CA GLY A 8 4.68 18.46 36.58
C GLY A 8 5.82 18.94 37.49
N VAL A 9 7.07 18.82 37.03
CA VAL A 9 8.26 19.21 37.81
C VAL A 9 8.27 20.69 38.21
N PRO A 10 7.98 21.65 37.31
CA PRO A 10 7.96 23.07 37.66
C PRO A 10 6.83 23.45 38.63
N LEU A 11 5.64 22.87 38.49
CA LEU A 11 4.53 23.11 39.40
C LEU A 11 4.84 22.61 40.82
N VAL A 12 5.41 21.41 40.93
CA VAL A 12 5.86 20.88 42.24
C VAL A 12 6.95 21.78 42.84
N GLY A 13 7.90 22.26 42.02
CA GLY A 13 8.91 23.21 42.45
C GLY A 13 8.32 24.53 42.98
N MET A 14 7.32 25.09 42.29
CA MET A 14 6.59 26.28 42.77
C MET A 14 5.87 26.02 44.09
N VAL A 15 5.20 24.87 44.23
CA VAL A 15 4.46 24.52 45.46
C VAL A 15 5.42 24.36 46.64
N ILE A 16 6.58 23.72 46.44
CA ILE A 16 7.61 23.58 47.49
C ILE A 16 8.14 24.96 47.91
N VAL A 17 8.47 25.83 46.96
CA VAL A 17 8.94 27.20 47.24
C VAL A 17 7.86 28.02 47.97
N ALA A 18 6.60 27.87 47.58
CA ALA A 18 5.48 28.54 48.25
C ALA A 18 5.28 28.07 49.69
N ILE A 19 5.37 26.76 49.95
CA ILE A 19 5.26 26.18 51.30
C ILE A 19 6.42 26.65 52.18
N PHE A 20 7.65 26.62 51.67
CA PHE A 20 8.83 27.06 52.40
C PHE A 20 8.77 28.55 52.75
N SER A 21 8.25 29.37 51.83
CA SER A 21 8.03 30.80 52.04
C SER A 21 6.96 31.10 53.11
N LEU A 22 5.97 30.24 53.29
CA LEU A 22 4.95 30.39 54.33
C LEU A 22 5.45 29.95 55.71
N ALA A 23 6.38 28.98 55.74
CA ALA A 23 6.95 28.46 56.99
C ALA A 23 8.00 29.38 57.62
N ASP A 24 8.80 30.10 56.82
CA ASP A 24 9.83 31.04 57.30
C ASP A 24 9.73 32.42 56.61
N PRO A 25 8.83 33.32 57.08
CA PRO A 25 8.55 34.60 56.41
C PRO A 25 9.71 35.61 56.48
N THR A 26 10.65 35.42 57.41
CA THR A 26 11.76 36.36 57.68
C THR A 26 12.97 36.14 56.77
N SER A 27 13.08 34.96 56.14
CA SER A 27 14.19 34.62 55.24
C SER A 27 13.90 34.95 53.77
N ALA A 28 12.63 35.08 53.39
CA ALA A 28 12.20 35.26 52.01
C ALA A 28 11.93 36.74 51.66
N THR A 29 12.88 37.38 50.97
CA THR A 29 12.64 38.71 50.38
C THR A 29 11.73 38.59 49.15
N LYS A 30 10.76 39.50 48.98
CA LYS A 30 9.82 39.53 47.84
C LYS A 30 10.51 39.38 46.47
N THR A 31 11.68 39.99 46.31
CA THR A 31 12.52 39.91 45.10
C THR A 31 13.03 38.50 44.82
N SER A 32 13.45 37.75 45.84
CA SER A 32 13.96 36.39 45.66
C SER A 32 12.86 35.42 45.22
N LEU A 33 11.66 35.56 45.79
CA LEU A 33 10.50 34.76 45.38
C LEU A 33 10.11 35.05 43.93
N ALA A 34 10.08 36.34 43.55
CA ALA A 34 9.79 36.75 42.18
C ALA A 34 10.80 36.17 41.18
N ILE A 35 12.11 36.23 41.49
CA ILE A 35 13.17 35.68 40.64
C ILE A 35 13.02 34.16 40.52
N THR A 36 12.84 33.43 41.63
CA THR A 36 12.68 31.97 41.59
C THR A 36 11.44 31.55 40.78
N MET A 37 10.31 32.24 40.95
CA MET A 37 9.10 31.99 40.16
C MET A 37 9.31 32.26 38.67
N LEU A 38 9.98 33.36 38.31
CA LEU A 38 10.28 33.69 36.91
C LEU A 38 11.22 32.65 36.28
N VAL A 39 12.28 32.24 36.98
CA VAL A 39 13.25 31.25 36.49
C VAL A 39 12.57 29.89 36.29
N LEU A 40 11.79 29.43 37.26
CA LEU A 40 11.04 28.16 37.15
C LEU A 40 10.02 28.19 36.03
N SER A 41 9.27 29.30 35.87
CA SER A 41 8.28 29.44 34.79
C SER A 41 8.92 29.45 33.41
N SER A 42 10.04 30.18 33.26
CA SER A 42 10.78 30.24 32.01
C SER A 42 11.34 28.87 31.63
N GLY A 43 11.96 28.17 32.59
CA GLY A 43 12.45 26.80 32.39
C GLY A 43 11.34 25.83 31.99
N ALA A 44 10.19 25.89 32.66
CA ALA A 44 9.01 25.10 32.33
C ALA A 44 8.55 25.32 30.89
N LEU A 45 8.49 26.57 30.45
CA LEU A 45 8.00 26.94 29.13
C LEU A 45 8.96 26.46 28.03
N VAL A 46 10.27 26.59 28.26
CA VAL A 46 11.30 26.09 27.33
C VAL A 46 11.26 24.57 27.23
N VAL A 47 11.27 23.86 28.37
CA VAL A 47 11.27 22.38 28.40
C VAL A 47 9.96 21.84 27.85
N GLY A 48 8.82 22.41 28.27
CA GLY A 48 7.50 22.02 27.79
C GLY A 48 7.34 22.25 26.28
N GLY A 49 7.78 23.42 25.78
CA GLY A 49 7.80 23.71 24.35
C GLY A 49 8.68 22.74 23.56
N PHE A 50 9.87 22.44 24.07
CA PHE A 50 10.79 21.48 23.45
C PHE A 50 10.18 20.06 23.37
N VAL A 51 9.63 19.55 24.47
CA VAL A 51 8.95 18.25 24.51
C VAL A 51 7.72 18.23 23.60
N ALA A 52 6.94 19.31 23.57
CA ALA A 52 5.77 19.41 22.70
C ALA A 52 6.15 19.34 21.22
N VAL A 53 7.22 20.04 20.80
CA VAL A 53 7.73 20.00 19.42
C VAL A 53 8.23 18.60 19.06
N LEU A 54 8.97 17.94 19.94
CA LEU A 54 9.43 16.57 19.71
C LEU A 54 8.26 15.59 19.58
N GLY A 55 7.28 15.67 20.48
CA GLY A 55 6.08 14.83 20.41
C GLY A 55 5.25 15.07 19.15
N ALA A 56 5.11 16.34 18.75
CA ALA A 56 4.41 16.69 17.52
C ALA A 56 5.12 16.12 16.28
N ARG A 57 6.45 16.23 16.20
CA ARG A 57 7.22 15.67 15.07
C ARG A 57 7.17 14.14 15.03
N ALA A 58 7.28 13.49 16.18
CA ALA A 58 7.21 12.03 16.29
C ALA A 58 5.92 11.44 15.72
N VAL A 59 4.82 12.20 15.74
CA VAL A 59 3.54 11.77 15.17
C VAL A 59 3.35 12.31 13.74
N ALA A 60 3.71 13.57 13.49
CA ALA A 60 3.43 14.22 12.21
C ALA A 60 4.29 13.68 11.05
N GLU A 61 5.56 13.35 11.30
CA GLU A 61 6.47 12.85 10.25
C GLU A 61 6.00 11.51 9.65
N PRO A 62 5.70 10.46 10.46
CA PRO A 62 5.19 9.20 9.93
C PRO A 62 3.84 9.34 9.21
N ILE A 63 2.91 10.14 9.75
CA ILE A 63 1.60 10.38 9.11
C ILE A 63 1.78 11.06 7.75
N GLY A 64 2.66 12.05 7.66
CA GLY A 64 2.99 12.72 6.41
C GLY A 64 3.62 11.78 5.38
N GLY A 65 4.46 10.83 5.83
CA GLY A 65 5.01 9.76 5.01
C GLY A 65 3.94 8.83 4.45
N LEU A 66 3.08 8.31 5.33
CA LEU A 66 2.00 7.40 4.93
C LEU A 66 1.00 8.07 3.99
N ARG A 67 0.65 9.34 4.23
CA ARG A 67 -0.23 10.11 3.34
C ARG A 67 0.34 10.22 1.92
N ARG A 68 1.64 10.49 1.80
CA ARG A 68 2.32 10.55 0.49
C ARG A 68 2.31 9.20 -0.19
N ALA A 69 2.70 8.15 0.54
CA ALA A 69 2.72 6.80 0.01
C ALA A 69 1.35 6.31 -0.50
N ILE A 70 0.26 6.63 0.22
CA ILE A 70 -1.10 6.32 -0.22
C ILE A 70 -1.46 7.04 -1.52
N ARG A 71 -1.09 8.31 -1.65
CA ARG A 71 -1.34 9.07 -2.89
C ARG A 71 -0.53 8.48 -4.05
N ASP A 72 0.75 8.21 -3.84
CA ASP A 72 1.65 7.70 -4.88
C ASP A 72 1.19 6.30 -5.34
N LEU A 73 0.74 5.45 -4.40
CA LEU A 73 0.09 4.17 -4.71
C LEU A 73 -1.22 4.34 -5.49
N GLY A 74 -2.03 5.36 -5.15
CA GLY A 74 -3.26 5.70 -5.85
C GLY A 74 -3.04 6.26 -7.26
N GLU A 75 -1.87 6.83 -7.53
CA GLU A 75 -1.43 7.28 -8.86
C GLU A 75 -0.87 6.12 -9.72
N GLY A 76 -0.82 4.90 -9.17
CA GLY A 76 -0.42 3.68 -9.88
C GLY A 76 1.00 3.21 -9.60
N ASP A 77 1.76 3.87 -8.71
CA ASP A 77 3.06 3.36 -8.29
C ASP A 77 2.91 2.24 -7.26
N LEU A 78 2.84 1.00 -7.75
CA LEU A 78 2.75 -0.20 -6.93
C LEU A 78 4.05 -0.55 -6.18
N THR A 79 5.16 0.12 -6.48
CA THR A 79 6.46 -0.15 -5.84
C THR A 79 6.67 0.62 -4.53
N THR A 80 5.83 1.64 -4.28
CA THR A 80 5.90 2.45 -3.07
C THR A 80 5.77 1.60 -1.80
N ARG A 81 6.70 1.79 -0.86
CA ARG A 81 6.70 1.15 0.47
C ARG A 81 7.04 2.18 1.54
N VAL A 82 6.56 1.96 2.76
CA VAL A 82 6.88 2.79 3.92
C VAL A 82 7.71 2.01 4.93
N GLU A 83 8.68 2.68 5.55
CA GLU A 83 9.45 2.09 6.65
C GLU A 83 8.56 1.92 7.89
N VAL A 84 8.57 0.72 8.47
CA VAL A 84 7.86 0.44 9.71
C VAL A 84 8.75 0.89 10.85
N SER A 85 8.37 1.99 11.49
CA SER A 85 9.22 2.64 12.49
C SER A 85 9.29 1.82 13.79
N ASP A 86 8.13 1.43 14.34
CA ASP A 86 8.03 0.82 15.68
C ASP A 86 6.84 -0.16 15.81
N GLY A 87 6.74 -0.89 16.93
CA GLY A 87 5.57 -1.71 17.28
C GLY A 87 4.33 -0.92 17.75
N SER A 88 4.21 0.35 17.38
CA SER A 88 3.09 1.22 17.75
C SER A 88 1.87 0.97 16.85
N VAL A 89 0.71 1.56 17.20
CA VAL A 89 -0.48 1.54 16.33
C VAL A 89 -0.15 2.12 14.95
N LEU A 90 0.68 3.16 14.88
CA LEU A 90 1.13 3.71 13.60
C LEU A 90 1.98 2.71 12.81
N GLY A 91 2.86 1.97 13.48
CA GLY A 91 3.66 0.93 12.85
C GLY A 91 2.81 -0.21 12.29
N LEU A 92 1.75 -0.61 12.99
CA LEU A 92 0.78 -1.58 12.48
C LEU A 92 0.06 -1.06 11.22
N LEU A 93 -0.28 0.23 11.18
CA LEU A 93 -0.86 0.84 9.97
C LEU A 93 0.14 0.89 8.81
N GLN A 94 1.41 1.19 9.09
CA GLN A 94 2.49 1.17 8.09
C GLN A 94 2.69 -0.25 7.51
N ALA A 95 2.71 -1.27 8.39
CA ALA A 95 2.80 -2.67 7.97
C ALA A 95 1.59 -3.08 7.12
N GLY A 96 0.37 -2.78 7.58
CA GLY A 96 -0.84 -3.08 6.82
C GLY A 96 -0.92 -2.36 5.46
N PHE A 97 -0.36 -1.15 5.35
CA PHE A 97 -0.21 -0.48 4.06
C PHE A 97 0.71 -1.25 3.11
N ASN A 98 1.87 -1.71 3.59
CA ASN A 98 2.81 -2.48 2.77
C ASN A 98 2.19 -3.80 2.30
N ASP A 99 1.46 -4.51 3.16
CA ASP A 99 0.73 -5.74 2.80
C ASP A 99 -0.31 -5.48 1.68
N MET A 100 -1.05 -4.38 1.77
CA MET A 100 -2.00 -3.98 0.72
C MET A 100 -1.29 -3.64 -0.59
N ALA A 101 -0.19 -2.90 -0.53
CA ALA A 101 0.58 -2.51 -1.71
C ALA A 101 1.21 -3.74 -2.40
N GLU A 102 1.68 -4.72 -1.63
CA GLU A 102 2.14 -6.00 -2.14
C GLU A 102 1.00 -6.80 -2.80
N GLY A 103 -0.15 -6.89 -2.15
CA GLY A 103 -1.33 -7.55 -2.71
C GLY A 103 -1.82 -6.92 -4.03
N LEU A 104 -1.71 -5.59 -4.18
CA LEU A 104 -2.00 -4.91 -5.44
C LEU A 104 -0.94 -5.21 -6.51
N THR A 105 0.33 -5.22 -6.13
CA THR A 105 1.44 -5.59 -7.04
C THR A 105 1.23 -6.99 -7.60
N GLU A 106 0.88 -7.96 -6.73
CA GLU A 106 0.65 -9.34 -7.15
C GLU A 106 -0.60 -9.48 -8.03
N ARG A 107 -1.69 -8.77 -7.71
CA ARG A 107 -2.88 -8.74 -8.57
C ARG A 107 -2.58 -8.18 -9.95
N GLU A 108 -1.77 -7.12 -10.04
CA GLU A 108 -1.38 -6.55 -11.32
C GLU A 108 -0.46 -7.49 -12.11
N ARG A 109 0.46 -8.18 -11.43
CA ARG A 109 1.28 -9.22 -12.04
C ARG A 109 0.42 -10.38 -12.59
N LEU A 110 -0.56 -10.85 -11.82
CA LEU A 110 -1.50 -11.87 -12.29
C LEU A 110 -2.32 -11.35 -13.48
N ARG A 111 -2.78 -10.10 -13.44
CA ARG A 111 -3.47 -9.47 -14.58
C ARG A 111 -2.58 -9.35 -15.80
N ASP A 112 -1.29 -9.07 -15.67
CA ASP A 112 -0.36 -9.04 -16.81
C ASP A 112 -0.13 -10.45 -17.39
N LEU A 113 0.07 -11.45 -16.51
CA LEU A 113 0.24 -12.85 -16.91
C LEU A 113 -1.01 -13.43 -17.60
N TYR A 114 -2.20 -13.16 -17.06
CA TYR A 114 -3.47 -13.61 -17.62
C TYR A 114 -4.06 -12.65 -18.65
N GLY A 115 -3.58 -11.41 -18.73
CA GLY A 115 -3.98 -10.43 -19.75
C GLY A 115 -3.55 -10.89 -21.13
N ARG A 116 -2.46 -11.64 -21.26
CA ARG A 116 -2.12 -12.34 -22.50
C ARG A 116 -3.07 -13.49 -22.85
N GLN A 117 -3.85 -13.98 -21.88
CA GLN A 117 -4.76 -15.12 -22.03
C GLN A 117 -6.24 -14.69 -22.11
N VAL A 118 -6.59 -13.47 -21.67
CA VAL A 118 -7.99 -12.99 -21.52
C VAL A 118 -8.17 -11.55 -22.06
N GLY A 119 -7.08 -10.85 -22.38
CA GLY A 119 -7.00 -9.38 -22.40
C GLY A 119 -7.48 -8.63 -23.64
N GLU A 120 -8.39 -9.17 -24.43
CA GLU A 120 -9.05 -8.38 -25.48
C GLU A 120 -10.58 -8.32 -25.32
N GLU A 121 -11.22 -9.31 -24.69
CA GLU A 121 -12.68 -9.43 -24.74
C GLU A 121 -13.45 -8.84 -23.55
N VAL A 122 -12.83 -8.77 -22.36
CA VAL A 122 -13.58 -8.32 -21.17
C VAL A 122 -13.66 -6.80 -21.08
N ALA A 123 -12.67 -6.09 -21.64
CA ALA A 123 -12.57 -4.64 -21.56
C ALA A 123 -13.55 -3.91 -22.49
N GLU A 124 -13.80 -4.44 -23.70
CA GLU A 124 -14.65 -3.77 -24.69
C GLU A 124 -16.14 -4.18 -24.56
N GLY A 125 -16.45 -5.38 -24.06
CA GLY A 125 -17.82 -5.88 -23.97
C GLY A 125 -18.64 -5.37 -22.77
N SER A 126 -17.99 -4.90 -21.70
CA SER A 126 -18.66 -4.63 -20.41
C SER A 126 -19.10 -3.17 -20.19
N LEU A 127 -18.66 -2.23 -21.03
CA LEU A 127 -18.99 -0.81 -20.85
C LEU A 127 -20.23 -0.36 -21.65
N GLU A 128 -20.62 -1.06 -22.71
CA GLU A 128 -21.75 -0.62 -23.56
C GLU A 128 -23.07 -1.34 -23.30
N ARG A 129 -23.05 -2.52 -22.67
CA ARG A 129 -24.29 -3.28 -22.45
C ARG A 129 -24.32 -3.80 -21.03
N GLY A 130 -25.19 -3.20 -20.22
CA GLY A 130 -25.59 -3.75 -18.93
C GLY A 130 -25.88 -5.24 -19.11
N SER A 131 -25.03 -6.07 -18.52
CA SER A 131 -25.07 -7.51 -18.70
C SER A 131 -26.37 -8.06 -18.11
N GLU A 132 -27.36 -8.33 -18.96
CA GLU A 132 -28.38 -9.30 -18.62
C GLU A 132 -27.67 -10.64 -18.37
N LEU A 133 -27.70 -11.11 -17.13
CA LEU A 133 -27.17 -12.39 -16.69
C LEU A 133 -28.04 -13.52 -17.26
N GLY A 134 -27.95 -13.72 -18.57
CA GLY A 134 -28.67 -14.74 -19.32
C GLY A 134 -27.96 -14.96 -20.64
N GLY A 135 -27.37 -16.15 -20.83
CA GLY A 135 -26.71 -16.49 -22.08
C GLY A 135 -27.66 -16.28 -23.27
N THR A 136 -27.20 -15.57 -24.29
CA THR A 136 -27.99 -15.29 -25.49
C THR A 136 -27.73 -16.35 -26.56
N GLN A 137 -28.77 -16.92 -27.15
CA GLN A 137 -28.63 -17.79 -28.32
C GLN A 137 -28.22 -16.94 -29.53
N ARG A 138 -27.13 -17.34 -30.19
CA ARG A 138 -26.61 -16.69 -31.41
C ARG A 138 -26.26 -17.75 -32.44
N ASP A 139 -26.51 -17.44 -33.71
CA ASP A 139 -26.02 -18.24 -34.82
C ASP A 139 -24.51 -18.01 -34.96
N VAL A 140 -23.73 -19.06 -34.83
CA VAL A 140 -22.27 -19.02 -34.89
C VAL A 140 -21.74 -20.12 -35.82
N ALA A 141 -20.65 -19.82 -36.52
CA ALA A 141 -19.86 -20.82 -37.23
C ALA A 141 -18.69 -21.24 -36.34
N VAL A 142 -18.48 -22.54 -36.17
CA VAL A 142 -17.38 -23.10 -35.37
C VAL A 142 -16.39 -23.80 -36.30
N LEU A 143 -15.12 -23.42 -36.22
CA LEU A 143 -14.03 -24.02 -36.98
C LEU A 143 -13.14 -24.84 -36.02
N PHE A 144 -12.87 -26.09 -36.40
CA PHE A 144 -11.89 -26.93 -35.71
C PHE A 144 -10.64 -27.04 -36.58
N VAL A 145 -9.47 -26.72 -35.99
CA VAL A 145 -8.17 -26.77 -36.66
C VAL A 145 -7.26 -27.69 -35.86
N ASP A 146 -6.67 -28.66 -36.53
CA ASP A 146 -5.72 -29.60 -35.94
C ASP A 146 -4.40 -29.60 -36.73
N VAL A 147 -3.29 -29.80 -36.02
CA VAL A 147 -1.95 -29.84 -36.61
C VAL A 147 -1.65 -31.27 -37.05
N VAL A 148 -1.55 -31.48 -38.37
CA VAL A 148 -1.27 -32.79 -38.94
C VAL A 148 0.03 -33.38 -38.37
N GLY A 149 -0.07 -34.58 -37.78
CA GLY A 149 1.09 -35.29 -37.22
C GLY A 149 1.52 -34.81 -35.82
N SER A 150 0.69 -34.01 -35.14
CA SER A 150 0.89 -33.55 -33.76
C SER A 150 1.31 -34.68 -32.81
N THR A 151 0.61 -35.81 -32.84
CA THR A 151 0.87 -36.98 -31.97
C THR A 151 2.27 -37.57 -32.20
N GLN A 152 2.73 -37.65 -33.45
CA GLN A 152 4.06 -38.18 -33.77
C GLN A 152 5.16 -37.21 -33.32
N VAL A 153 4.94 -35.92 -33.51
CA VAL A 153 5.88 -34.87 -33.05
C VAL A 153 5.98 -34.87 -31.53
N ALA A 154 4.85 -35.00 -30.83
CA ALA A 154 4.81 -35.11 -29.38
C ALA A 154 5.50 -36.38 -28.85
N ALA A 155 5.42 -37.49 -29.59
CA ALA A 155 6.04 -38.76 -29.21
C ALA A 155 7.56 -38.80 -29.46
N THR A 156 8.10 -37.97 -30.36
CA THR A 156 9.48 -38.08 -30.83
C THR A 156 10.37 -36.90 -30.43
N ARG A 157 9.80 -35.78 -29.97
CA ARG A 157 10.55 -34.57 -29.62
C ARG A 157 10.49 -34.22 -28.13
N PRO A 158 11.50 -33.50 -27.60
CA PRO A 158 11.45 -32.96 -26.25
C PRO A 158 10.25 -32.02 -26.06
N ALA A 159 9.63 -32.06 -24.88
CA ALA A 159 8.43 -31.28 -24.56
C ALA A 159 8.61 -29.77 -24.84
N THR A 160 9.79 -29.20 -24.57
CA THR A 160 10.10 -27.79 -24.83
C THR A 160 10.01 -27.44 -26.32
N GLU A 161 10.53 -28.30 -27.20
CA GLU A 161 10.48 -28.08 -28.64
C GLU A 161 9.06 -28.22 -29.20
N VAL A 162 8.26 -29.13 -28.63
CA VAL A 162 6.85 -29.32 -29.00
C VAL A 162 6.04 -28.08 -28.60
N VAL A 163 6.23 -27.58 -27.38
CA VAL A 163 5.57 -26.35 -26.90
C VAL A 163 5.96 -25.15 -27.76
N ASP A 164 7.24 -24.98 -28.09
CA ASP A 164 7.69 -23.89 -28.96
C ASP A 164 7.10 -23.97 -30.38
N LEU A 165 6.95 -25.17 -30.93
CA LEU A 165 6.30 -25.37 -32.23
C LEU A 165 4.81 -25.01 -32.16
N LEU A 166 4.10 -25.49 -31.14
CA LEU A 166 2.69 -25.21 -30.95
C LEU A 166 2.44 -23.71 -30.74
N ASN A 167 3.25 -23.04 -29.90
CA ASN A 167 3.14 -21.61 -29.67
C ASN A 167 3.29 -20.78 -30.96
N ARG A 168 4.19 -21.19 -31.87
CA ARG A 168 4.32 -20.51 -33.18
C ARG A 168 3.09 -20.70 -34.06
N VAL A 169 2.54 -21.92 -34.10
CA VAL A 169 1.33 -22.21 -34.89
C VAL A 169 0.13 -21.46 -34.31
N PHE A 170 -0.05 -21.49 -32.98
CA PHE A 170 -1.12 -20.76 -32.30
C PHE A 170 -1.02 -19.27 -32.51
N GLY A 171 0.18 -18.68 -32.47
CA GLY A 171 0.37 -17.25 -32.76
C GLY A 171 -0.21 -16.85 -34.12
N VAL A 172 0.15 -17.57 -35.18
CA VAL A 172 -0.36 -17.29 -36.55
C VAL A 172 -1.89 -17.45 -36.62
N VAL A 173 -2.44 -18.48 -35.98
CA VAL A 173 -3.89 -18.71 -35.99
C VAL A 173 -4.63 -17.63 -35.21
N ILE A 174 -4.13 -17.24 -34.04
CA ILE A 174 -4.73 -16.19 -33.20
C ILE A 174 -4.72 -14.85 -33.94
N ASP A 175 -3.57 -14.47 -34.51
CA ASP A 175 -3.42 -13.21 -35.25
C ASP A 175 -4.43 -13.11 -36.40
N GLU A 176 -4.62 -14.20 -37.16
CA GLU A 176 -5.57 -14.22 -38.27
C GLU A 176 -7.03 -14.20 -37.77
N VAL A 177 -7.36 -14.97 -36.72
CA VAL A 177 -8.73 -15.01 -36.16
C VAL A 177 -9.13 -13.63 -35.63
N LEU A 178 -8.24 -12.94 -34.92
CA LEU A 178 -8.49 -11.59 -34.40
C LEU A 178 -8.60 -10.57 -35.53
N ALA A 179 -7.77 -10.67 -36.58
CA ALA A 179 -7.82 -9.77 -37.74
C ALA A 179 -9.18 -9.79 -38.47
N HIS A 180 -9.93 -10.89 -38.38
CA HIS A 180 -11.27 -11.03 -38.97
C HIS A 180 -12.41 -10.93 -37.94
N GLY A 181 -12.13 -10.52 -36.71
CA GLY A 181 -13.13 -10.37 -35.64
C GLY A 181 -13.73 -11.70 -35.16
N GLY A 182 -13.00 -12.80 -35.34
CA GLY A 182 -13.36 -14.13 -34.84
C GLY A 182 -12.95 -14.34 -33.39
N TRP A 183 -13.36 -15.48 -32.82
CA TRP A 183 -13.16 -15.80 -31.41
C TRP A 183 -12.49 -17.16 -31.20
N VAL A 184 -11.51 -17.23 -30.29
CA VAL A 184 -10.84 -18.48 -29.90
C VAL A 184 -11.36 -18.95 -28.54
N ASN A 185 -12.15 -20.03 -28.50
CA ASN A 185 -12.76 -20.53 -27.27
C ASN A 185 -11.75 -21.15 -26.30
N LYS A 186 -11.02 -22.17 -26.77
CA LYS A 186 -10.07 -22.96 -25.99
C LYS A 186 -9.21 -23.82 -26.89
N PHE A 187 -7.98 -24.07 -26.44
CA PHE A 187 -7.09 -25.05 -27.02
C PHE A 187 -7.36 -26.41 -26.38
N GLN A 188 -7.53 -27.44 -27.22
CA GLN A 188 -7.68 -28.82 -26.79
C GLN A 188 -6.47 -29.61 -27.31
N GLY A 189 -5.71 -30.24 -26.41
CA GLY A 189 -4.73 -31.26 -26.79
C GLY A 189 -5.45 -32.58 -27.04
N ASP A 190 -4.98 -33.34 -28.05
CA ASP A 190 -5.56 -34.58 -28.62
C ASP A 190 -6.65 -35.24 -27.77
N ALA A 191 -7.85 -35.34 -28.36
CA ALA A 191 -8.90 -36.27 -27.97
C ALA A 191 -8.73 -37.60 -28.74
#